data_AF-A0A819FD39-F1
#
_entry.id   AF-A0A819FD39-F1
#
_cell.length_a   1.000
_cell.length_b   1.000
_cell.length_c   1.000
_cell.angle_alpha   90.00
_cell.angle_beta   90.00
_cell.angle_gamma   90.00
#
_symmetry.space_group_name_H-M   'P 1'
#
loop_
_entity.id
_entity.type
_entity.pdbx_description
1 polymer ?
#
loop_
_entity_poly.entity_id
_entity_poly.type
_entity_poly.pdbx_seq_one_letter_code
_entity_poly.pdbx_strand_id
1 'polypeptide(L)'
;MHTHLEDLSNEIFFEIFDYLHAFDIFVGFTSLNQRISSILQFIPLRIIISHDYCHRQIDFLSSHLTFHAHQVISLKIDDIISDYSFVINLLFNQHNFINLQSCIFTSISSSTKLENIFKKIESLNKLVTFTLFDPYLNLNEKDNCNLTRMMLMHKSSSLRSMVLKHSYDYADISNYTSISSNLTSLHLRIHGILSTVSIHSVLLIFRLCHGILHLGLILEHKFLVQNNDVNVPNSTISLNDTDYPILPKLISFNLAVLLICDIYAIAYMLRCMPSLNRFNFFLVVQMRGLLYNCELLNGYVWEDILKCYAPYLYTFEFYISIQKNLSNTQLDYIVNSFQYFVRKYPNWNMAIGRWRLASETPGKQN
;
A
#
# COMPACT_ATOMS: atom_id res chain seq x y z
N MET A 1 9.69 46.27 -2.43
CA MET A 1 9.43 45.76 -1.06
C MET A 1 7.92 45.75 -0.91
N HIS A 2 7.28 44.58 -0.90
CA HIS A 2 5.83 44.49 -0.68
C HIS A 2 5.58 44.67 0.82
N THR A 3 4.85 45.72 1.20
CA THR A 3 4.58 46.03 2.61
C THR A 3 3.21 45.53 3.05
N HIS A 4 2.31 45.26 2.09
CA HIS A 4 0.99 44.69 2.35
C HIS A 4 0.80 43.37 1.62
N LEU A 5 0.04 42.45 2.23
CA LEU A 5 -0.35 41.17 1.61
C LEU A 5 -1.05 41.41 0.25
N GLU A 6 -1.79 42.50 0.16
CA GLU A 6 -2.54 42.93 -1.03
C GLU A 6 -1.63 43.34 -2.19
N ASP A 7 -0.35 43.63 -1.94
CA ASP A 7 0.61 43.97 -2.99
C ASP A 7 1.19 42.72 -3.67
N LEU A 8 0.95 41.53 -3.10
CA LEU A 8 1.40 40.27 -3.70
C LEU A 8 0.64 40.00 -4.99
N SER A 9 1.28 39.35 -5.96
CA SER A 9 0.65 38.96 -7.22
C SER A 9 -0.30 37.76 -7.04
N ASN A 10 -1.19 37.51 -8.00
CA ASN A 10 -2.11 36.38 -7.92
C ASN A 10 -1.36 35.03 -7.96
N GLU A 11 -0.23 34.97 -8.67
CA GLU A 11 0.63 33.80 -8.75
C GLU A 11 1.17 33.39 -7.37
N ILE A 12 1.58 34.36 -6.56
CA ILE A 12 2.04 34.11 -5.19
C ILE A 12 0.90 33.55 -4.34
N PHE A 13 -0.32 34.07 -4.50
CA PHE A 13 -1.48 33.51 -3.80
C PHE A 13 -1.81 32.09 -4.24
N PHE A 14 -1.72 31.78 -5.54
CA PHE A 14 -1.90 30.41 -6.02
C PHE A 14 -0.86 29.46 -5.41
N GLU A 15 0.40 29.86 -5.36
CA GLU A 15 1.47 29.08 -4.73
C GLU A 15 1.21 28.89 -3.23
N ILE A 16 0.85 29.94 -2.50
CA ILE A 16 0.50 29.84 -1.07
C ILE A 16 -0.66 28.86 -0.86
N PHE A 17 -1.74 28.99 -1.63
CA PHE A 17 -2.92 28.13 -1.50
C PHE A 17 -2.63 26.68 -1.88
N ASP A 18 -1.62 26.41 -2.71
CA ASP A 18 -1.22 25.05 -3.03
C ASP A 18 -0.68 24.26 -1.82
N TYR A 19 -0.15 24.96 -0.82
CA TYR A 19 0.33 24.37 0.43
C TYR A 19 -0.73 24.25 1.53
N LEU A 20 -1.90 24.88 1.35
CA LEU A 20 -2.95 24.92 2.37
C LEU A 20 -4.08 23.94 2.06
N HIS A 21 -4.71 23.40 3.11
CA HIS A 21 -5.94 22.62 2.95
C HIS A 21 -7.17 23.54 2.94
N ALA A 22 -8.27 23.05 2.37
CA ALA A 22 -9.49 23.82 2.12
C ALA A 22 -10.03 24.52 3.38
N PHE A 23 -9.94 23.87 4.55
CA PHE A 23 -10.39 24.48 5.81
C PHE A 23 -9.60 25.76 6.16
N ASP A 24 -8.27 25.75 6.11
CA ASP A 24 -7.44 26.94 6.39
C ASP A 24 -7.71 28.06 5.40
N ILE A 25 -7.89 27.70 4.13
CA ILE A 25 -8.24 28.65 3.08
C ILE A 25 -9.57 29.32 3.41
N PHE A 26 -10.59 28.53 3.72
CA PHE A 26 -11.91 29.07 3.99
C PHE A 26 -11.95 29.90 5.27
N VAL A 27 -11.30 29.45 6.35
CA VAL A 27 -11.25 30.19 7.61
C VAL A 27 -10.43 31.48 7.48
N GLY A 28 -9.27 31.41 6.83
CA GLY A 28 -8.33 32.52 6.78
C GLY A 28 -8.63 33.56 5.71
N PHE A 29 -9.25 33.17 4.59
CA PHE A 29 -9.22 33.98 3.36
C PHE A 29 -10.57 34.36 2.77
N THR A 30 -11.66 33.67 3.11
CA THR A 30 -12.99 33.94 2.50
C THR A 30 -13.53 35.34 2.79
N SER A 31 -13.11 35.94 3.91
CA SER A 31 -13.62 37.22 4.40
C SER A 31 -12.63 38.39 4.29
N LEU A 32 -11.50 38.21 3.60
CA LEU A 32 -10.45 39.24 3.52
C LEU A 32 -10.85 40.41 2.62
N ASN A 33 -10.95 40.19 1.31
CA ASN A 33 -11.37 41.21 0.34
C ASN A 33 -11.86 40.55 -0.96
N GLN A 34 -12.51 41.35 -1.82
CA GLN A 34 -13.09 40.88 -3.07
C GLN A 34 -12.07 40.22 -4.00
N ARG A 35 -10.82 40.73 -4.04
CA ARG A 35 -9.76 40.16 -4.87
C ARG A 35 -9.44 38.73 -4.43
N ILE A 36 -9.24 38.51 -3.13
CA ILE A 36 -9.01 37.17 -2.59
C ILE A 36 -10.21 36.27 -2.87
N SER A 37 -11.45 36.74 -2.63
CA SER A 37 -12.66 35.97 -2.92
C SER A 37 -12.73 35.55 -4.40
N SER A 38 -12.30 36.40 -5.34
CA SER A 38 -12.20 36.04 -6.75
C SER A 38 -11.13 34.98 -7.02
N ILE A 39 -9.95 35.07 -6.39
CA ILE A 39 -8.89 34.06 -6.54
C ILE A 39 -9.37 32.69 -6.03
N LEU A 40 -10.07 32.64 -4.89
CA LEU A 40 -10.56 31.40 -4.28
C LEU A 40 -11.52 30.60 -5.17
N GLN A 41 -12.12 31.21 -6.19
CA GLN A 41 -13.01 30.51 -7.14
C GLN A 41 -12.25 29.63 -8.16
N PHE A 42 -10.95 29.83 -8.30
CA PHE A 42 -10.14 29.15 -9.33
C PHE A 42 -9.14 28.15 -8.77
N ILE A 43 -8.96 28.12 -7.46
CA ILE A 43 -7.96 27.25 -6.85
C ILE A 43 -8.43 25.79 -6.77
N PRO A 44 -7.52 24.82 -6.93
CA PRO A 44 -7.80 23.44 -6.55
C PRO A 44 -7.86 23.31 -5.03
N LEU A 45 -8.87 22.60 -4.53
CA LEU A 45 -9.05 22.39 -3.09
C LEU A 45 -8.61 20.99 -2.68
N ARG A 46 -7.85 20.93 -1.57
CA ARG A 46 -7.42 19.70 -0.91
C ARG A 46 -8.11 19.62 0.45
N ILE A 47 -8.94 18.62 0.67
CA ILE A 47 -9.65 18.44 1.94
C ILE A 47 -8.88 17.43 2.78
N ILE A 48 -8.57 17.81 4.01
CA ILE A 48 -8.06 16.91 5.04
C ILE A 48 -9.01 17.02 6.23
N ILE A 49 -9.62 15.90 6.61
CA ILE A 49 -10.46 15.82 7.82
C ILE A 49 -9.67 15.04 8.85
N SER A 50 -9.30 15.73 9.92
CA SER A 50 -8.52 15.19 11.05
C SER A 50 -9.43 14.87 12.23
N HIS A 51 -9.06 13.87 13.02
CA HIS A 51 -9.79 13.45 14.22
C HIS A 51 -10.16 14.59 15.17
N ASP A 52 -9.19 15.41 15.55
CA ASP A 52 -9.31 16.32 16.69
C ASP A 52 -10.39 17.41 16.50
N TYR A 53 -10.84 17.61 15.26
CA TYR A 53 -11.82 18.63 14.91
C TYR A 53 -12.89 18.14 13.93
N CYS A 54 -13.09 16.83 13.78
CA CYS A 54 -13.85 16.25 12.68
C CYS A 54 -15.25 16.85 12.52
N HIS A 55 -16.07 16.90 13.58
CA HIS A 55 -17.43 17.42 13.50
C HIS A 55 -17.48 18.91 13.10
N ARG A 56 -16.63 19.74 13.73
CA ARG A 56 -16.58 21.18 13.42
C ARG A 56 -16.04 21.44 12.01
N GLN A 57 -15.01 20.69 11.59
CA GLN A 57 -14.47 20.75 10.24
C GLN A 57 -15.53 20.36 9.22
N ILE A 58 -16.27 19.28 9.47
CA ILE A 58 -17.32 18.81 8.56
C ILE A 58 -18.45 19.83 8.46
N ASP A 59 -19.01 20.29 9.57
CA ASP A 59 -20.11 21.26 9.54
C ASP A 59 -19.70 22.54 8.80
N PHE A 60 -18.50 23.03 9.10
CA PHE A 60 -17.93 24.19 8.43
C PHE A 60 -17.69 23.94 6.93
N LEU A 61 -17.02 22.83 6.58
CA LEU A 61 -16.72 22.47 5.19
C LEU A 61 -18.00 22.22 4.40
N SER A 62 -18.99 21.51 4.94
CA SER A 62 -20.26 21.22 4.27
C SER A 62 -20.96 22.51 3.81
N SER A 63 -20.95 23.57 4.63
CA SER A 63 -21.52 24.86 4.24
C SER A 63 -20.79 25.50 3.05
N HIS A 64 -19.46 25.44 3.01
CA HIS A 64 -18.64 26.06 1.96
C HIS A 64 -18.57 25.20 0.69
N LEU A 65 -18.53 23.88 0.84
CA LEU A 65 -18.40 22.93 -0.28
C LEU A 65 -19.63 22.89 -1.17
N THR A 66 -20.79 23.38 -0.71
CA THR A 66 -21.98 23.53 -1.55
C THR A 66 -21.68 24.27 -2.86
N PHE A 67 -20.81 25.29 -2.82
CA PHE A 67 -20.41 26.05 -4.01
C PHE A 67 -19.06 25.62 -4.59
N HIS A 68 -18.20 25.03 -3.76
CA HIS A 68 -16.80 24.75 -4.10
C HIS A 68 -16.48 23.26 -4.34
N ALA A 69 -17.44 22.34 -4.25
CA ALA A 69 -17.20 20.90 -4.40
C ALA A 69 -16.55 20.53 -5.75
N HIS A 70 -16.86 21.28 -6.80
CA HIS A 70 -16.26 21.10 -8.13
C HIS A 70 -14.75 21.45 -8.16
N GLN A 71 -14.24 22.21 -7.20
CA GLN A 71 -12.80 22.55 -7.11
C GLN A 71 -11.99 21.50 -6.35
N VAL A 72 -12.65 20.55 -5.66
CA VAL A 72 -11.97 19.55 -4.84
C VAL A 72 -11.26 18.53 -5.71
N ILE A 73 -9.93 18.45 -5.56
CA ILE A 73 -9.07 17.52 -6.29
C ILE A 73 -8.58 16.35 -5.42
N SER A 74 -8.55 16.52 -4.11
CA SER A 74 -8.08 15.52 -3.16
C SER A 74 -8.92 15.52 -1.90
N LEU A 75 -9.29 14.32 -1.43
CA LEU A 75 -9.99 14.09 -0.19
C LEU A 75 -9.21 13.08 0.66
N LYS A 76 -8.73 13.53 1.81
CA LYS A 76 -8.09 12.72 2.84
C LYS A 76 -8.92 12.80 4.11
N ILE A 77 -9.17 11.65 4.71
CA ILE A 77 -9.84 11.56 6.00
C ILE A 77 -8.91 10.70 6.86
N ASP A 78 -8.31 11.32 7.90
CA ASP A 78 -7.28 10.78 8.80
C ASP A 78 -7.82 10.28 10.18
N ASP A 79 -7.18 9.22 10.70
CA ASP A 79 -7.71 8.14 11.55
C ASP A 79 -8.32 8.47 12.95
N ILE A 80 -9.06 7.48 13.50
CA ILE A 80 -9.78 7.30 14.81
C ILE A 80 -11.12 8.04 15.01
N ILE A 81 -11.88 8.35 13.96
CA ILE A 81 -13.27 8.85 14.15
C ILE A 81 -14.22 7.65 14.27
N SER A 82 -15.04 7.57 15.32
CA SER A 82 -15.97 6.45 15.53
C SER A 82 -17.05 6.31 14.45
N ASP A 83 -17.29 7.34 13.63
CA ASP A 83 -18.33 7.35 12.58
C ASP A 83 -17.83 7.76 11.18
N TYR A 84 -16.67 7.24 10.77
CA TYR A 84 -16.04 7.52 9.47
C TYR A 84 -16.95 7.37 8.26
N SER A 85 -17.68 6.26 8.22
CA SER A 85 -18.54 5.95 7.10
C SER A 85 -19.74 6.88 7.03
N PHE A 86 -20.17 7.47 8.15
CA PHE A 86 -21.14 8.56 8.12
C PHE A 86 -20.54 9.81 7.50
N VAL A 87 -19.32 10.22 7.89
CA VAL A 87 -18.64 11.39 7.32
C VAL A 87 -18.50 11.28 5.80
N ILE A 88 -17.97 10.15 5.32
CA ILE A 88 -17.82 9.92 3.88
C ILE A 88 -19.19 9.94 3.22
N ASN A 89 -20.18 9.24 3.80
CA ASN A 89 -21.51 9.23 3.19
C ASN A 89 -22.15 10.62 3.16
N LEU A 90 -22.02 11.40 4.22
CA LEU A 90 -22.52 12.77 4.34
C LEU A 90 -21.93 13.63 3.23
N LEU A 91 -20.59 13.67 3.13
CA LEU A 91 -19.89 14.48 2.11
C LEU A 91 -20.31 14.08 0.70
N PHE A 92 -20.29 12.78 0.38
CA PHE A 92 -20.67 12.31 -0.96
C PHE A 92 -22.17 12.35 -1.24
N ASN A 93 -23.03 12.44 -0.22
CA ASN A 93 -24.48 12.64 -0.41
C ASN A 93 -24.80 14.12 -0.64
N GLN A 94 -24.08 15.02 0.03
CA GLN A 94 -24.31 16.46 -0.04
C GLN A 94 -23.60 17.12 -1.22
N HIS A 95 -22.48 16.55 -1.67
CA HIS A 95 -21.59 17.20 -2.62
C HIS A 95 -21.23 16.28 -3.79
N ASN A 96 -21.16 16.89 -4.98
CA ASN A 96 -20.72 16.21 -6.19
C ASN A 96 -19.29 16.61 -6.55
N PHE A 97 -18.33 15.72 -6.31
CA PHE A 97 -16.90 15.97 -6.50
C PHE A 97 -16.43 15.64 -7.92
N ILE A 98 -16.84 16.45 -8.90
CA ILE A 98 -16.60 16.19 -10.33
C ILE A 98 -15.10 16.13 -10.68
N ASN A 99 -14.25 16.87 -9.94
CA ASN A 99 -12.80 16.97 -10.19
C ASN A 99 -11.93 16.16 -9.24
N LEU A 100 -12.52 15.26 -8.45
CA LEU A 100 -11.76 14.47 -7.48
C LEU A 100 -10.81 13.50 -8.18
N GLN A 101 -9.52 13.63 -7.89
CA GLN A 101 -8.44 12.82 -8.47
C GLN A 101 -7.82 11.85 -7.47
N SER A 102 -7.89 12.15 -6.17
CA SER A 102 -7.27 11.37 -5.11
C SER A 102 -8.21 11.21 -3.91
N CYS A 103 -8.33 9.97 -3.43
CA CYS A 103 -9.00 9.64 -2.17
C CYS A 103 -8.07 8.85 -1.27
N ILE A 104 -7.98 9.24 -0.01
CA ILE A 104 -7.26 8.51 1.03
C ILE A 104 -8.18 8.35 2.24
N PHE A 105 -8.51 7.10 2.57
CA PHE A 105 -9.33 6.75 3.73
C PHE A 105 -8.53 5.88 4.67
N THR A 106 -8.43 6.26 5.95
CA THR A 106 -7.54 5.56 6.89
C THR A 106 -8.21 4.52 7.80
N SER A 107 -9.54 4.42 7.82
CA SER A 107 -10.26 3.39 8.59
C SER A 107 -11.71 3.26 8.11
N ILE A 108 -12.21 2.01 7.95
CA ILE A 108 -13.61 1.76 7.58
C ILE A 108 -14.19 0.62 8.42
N SER A 109 -15.27 0.92 9.14
CA SER A 109 -15.83 0.05 10.19
C SER A 109 -17.04 -0.80 9.77
N SER A 110 -17.54 -0.67 8.53
CA SER A 110 -18.74 -1.38 8.07
C SER A 110 -18.72 -1.69 6.57
N SER A 111 -18.96 -2.96 6.21
CA SER A 111 -18.99 -3.43 4.81
C SER A 111 -20.10 -2.79 3.99
N THR A 112 -21.33 -2.72 4.50
CA THR A 112 -22.47 -2.13 3.77
C THR A 112 -22.27 -0.65 3.47
N LYS A 113 -21.76 0.13 4.45
CA LYS A 113 -21.47 1.55 4.22
C LYS A 113 -20.33 1.75 3.23
N LEU A 114 -19.35 0.85 3.25
CA LEU A 114 -18.21 0.82 2.34
C LEU A 114 -18.60 0.50 0.89
N GLU A 115 -19.51 -0.46 0.68
CA GLU A 115 -20.07 -0.73 -0.65
C GLU A 115 -20.68 0.53 -1.27
N ASN A 116 -21.43 1.31 -0.48
CA ASN A 116 -22.00 2.57 -0.93
C ASN A 116 -20.94 3.60 -1.30
N ILE A 117 -19.85 3.66 -0.52
CA ILE A 117 -18.70 4.51 -0.82
C ILE A 117 -18.06 4.08 -2.14
N PHE A 118 -17.90 2.78 -2.39
CA PHE A 118 -17.36 2.30 -3.66
C PHE A 118 -18.24 2.62 -4.85
N LYS A 119 -19.56 2.47 -4.75
CA LYS A 119 -20.49 2.90 -5.80
C LYS A 119 -20.33 4.38 -6.14
N LYS A 120 -20.08 5.23 -5.12
CA LYS A 120 -19.81 6.66 -5.31
C LYS A 120 -18.44 6.92 -5.93
N ILE A 121 -17.42 6.16 -5.55
CA ILE A 121 -16.08 6.21 -6.16
C ILE A 121 -16.13 5.76 -7.62
N GLU A 122 -16.94 4.74 -7.94
CA GLU A 122 -17.15 4.25 -9.32
C GLU A 122 -17.69 5.34 -10.24
N SER A 123 -18.51 6.26 -9.75
CA SER A 123 -19.01 7.37 -10.55
C SER A 123 -18.01 8.51 -10.75
N LEU A 124 -16.84 8.48 -10.07
CA LEU A 124 -15.81 9.50 -10.21
C LEU A 124 -14.93 9.25 -11.43
N ASN A 125 -15.31 9.86 -12.54
CA ASN A 125 -14.60 9.72 -13.82
C ASN A 125 -13.18 10.28 -13.83
N LYS A 126 -12.78 11.10 -12.84
CA LYS A 126 -11.43 11.68 -12.74
C LYS A 126 -10.56 11.08 -11.64
N LEU A 127 -11.05 10.09 -10.91
CA LEU A 127 -10.30 9.49 -9.82
C LEU A 127 -9.10 8.68 -10.35
N VAL A 128 -7.89 9.18 -10.11
CA VAL A 128 -6.64 8.55 -10.56
C VAL A 128 -6.05 7.65 -9.49
N THR A 129 -6.17 8.06 -8.23
CA THR A 129 -5.54 7.38 -7.09
C THR A 129 -6.54 7.09 -5.98
N PHE A 130 -6.50 5.87 -5.45
CA PHE A 130 -7.31 5.46 -4.32
C PHE A 130 -6.46 4.73 -3.28
N THR A 131 -6.51 5.19 -2.04
CA THR A 131 -5.80 4.56 -0.92
C THR A 131 -6.76 4.25 0.22
N LEU A 132 -6.72 3.01 0.68
CA LEU A 132 -7.42 2.54 1.87
C LEU A 132 -6.42 1.96 2.86
N PHE A 133 -6.37 2.52 4.07
CA PHE A 133 -5.64 1.97 5.20
C PHE A 133 -6.58 1.24 6.16
N ASP A 134 -6.08 0.12 6.69
CA ASP A 134 -6.43 -0.55 7.95
C ASP A 134 -7.90 -0.41 8.48
N PRO A 135 -8.84 -1.22 7.98
CA PRO A 135 -10.22 -1.27 8.48
C PRO A 135 -10.41 -2.13 9.77
N TYR A 136 -9.35 -2.64 10.40
CA TYR A 136 -9.42 -3.88 11.19
C TYR A 136 -10.03 -3.85 12.57
N LEU A 137 -10.57 -2.74 13.06
CA LEU A 137 -11.20 -2.83 14.37
C LEU A 137 -12.50 -3.63 14.35
N ASN A 138 -13.21 -3.77 13.22
CA ASN A 138 -14.59 -4.33 13.25
C ASN A 138 -15.08 -5.21 12.08
N LEU A 139 -14.33 -5.44 10.99
CA LEU A 139 -14.82 -6.26 9.86
C LEU A 139 -14.47 -7.75 10.00
N ASN A 140 -15.44 -8.64 9.75
CA ASN A 140 -15.18 -10.08 9.66
C ASN A 140 -14.42 -10.43 8.35
N GLU A 141 -13.83 -11.62 8.29
CA GLU A 141 -13.00 -12.06 7.15
C GLU A 141 -13.76 -12.05 5.81
N LYS A 142 -15.02 -12.51 5.81
CA LYS A 142 -15.88 -12.53 4.62
C LYS A 142 -16.13 -11.13 4.05
N ASP A 143 -16.38 -10.17 4.92
CA ASP A 143 -16.58 -8.77 4.55
C ASP A 143 -15.31 -8.15 3.94
N ASN A 144 -14.14 -8.48 4.49
CA ASN A 144 -12.85 -8.04 3.95
C ASN A 144 -12.56 -8.63 2.56
N CYS A 145 -12.89 -9.91 2.34
CA CYS A 145 -12.77 -10.54 1.02
C CYS A 145 -13.68 -9.87 -0.01
N ASN A 146 -14.96 -9.68 0.33
CA ASN A 146 -15.94 -9.03 -0.54
C ASN A 146 -15.52 -7.62 -0.93
N LEU A 147 -15.04 -6.85 0.06
CA LEU A 147 -14.48 -5.52 -0.15
C LEU A 147 -13.35 -5.55 -1.17
N THR A 148 -12.33 -6.36 -0.92
CA THR A 148 -11.16 -6.41 -1.80
C THR A 148 -11.54 -6.80 -3.21
N ARG A 149 -12.47 -7.75 -3.35
CA ARG A 149 -13.04 -8.14 -4.63
C ARG A 149 -13.67 -6.96 -5.33
N MET A 150 -14.54 -6.21 -4.66
CA MET A 150 -15.17 -5.03 -5.26
C MET A 150 -14.14 -4.00 -5.73
N MET A 151 -13.06 -3.83 -4.98
CA MET A 151 -12.00 -2.90 -5.31
C MET A 151 -11.16 -3.34 -6.50
N LEU A 152 -10.71 -4.60 -6.52
CA LEU A 152 -9.91 -5.14 -7.61
C LEU A 152 -10.72 -5.26 -8.91
N MET A 153 -12.04 -5.46 -8.81
CA MET A 153 -12.95 -5.52 -9.95
C MET A 153 -13.56 -4.16 -10.31
N HIS A 154 -13.08 -3.07 -9.70
CA HIS A 154 -13.56 -1.71 -9.95
C HIS A 154 -13.36 -1.33 -11.42
N LYS A 155 -14.39 -0.73 -12.03
CA LYS A 155 -14.42 -0.44 -13.47
C LYS A 155 -14.12 1.02 -13.83
N SER A 156 -13.47 1.78 -12.95
CA SER A 156 -13.09 3.14 -13.32
C SER A 156 -12.10 3.15 -14.48
N SER A 157 -12.43 3.95 -15.50
CA SER A 157 -11.58 4.18 -16.67
C SER A 157 -10.39 5.09 -16.36
N SER A 158 -10.43 5.86 -15.28
CA SER A 158 -9.36 6.79 -14.90
C SER A 158 -8.46 6.28 -13.79
N LEU A 159 -8.91 5.29 -13.01
CA LEU A 159 -8.15 4.79 -11.87
C LEU A 159 -6.87 4.09 -12.33
N ARG A 160 -5.72 4.65 -11.94
CA ARG A 160 -4.37 4.15 -12.30
C ARG A 160 -3.61 3.56 -11.14
N SER A 161 -3.85 4.05 -9.92
CA SER A 161 -3.14 3.61 -8.73
C SER A 161 -4.09 3.25 -7.60
N MET A 162 -3.89 2.08 -7.01
CA MET A 162 -4.64 1.61 -5.87
C MET A 162 -3.70 1.10 -4.77
N VAL A 163 -3.94 1.54 -3.53
CA VAL A 163 -3.18 1.11 -2.36
C VAL A 163 -4.15 0.55 -1.31
N LEU A 164 -4.08 -0.75 -1.10
CA LEU A 164 -4.91 -1.54 -0.19
C LEU A 164 -4.05 -2.05 0.95
N LYS A 165 -4.01 -1.30 2.05
CA LYS A 165 -3.27 -1.70 3.25
C LYS A 165 -4.19 -2.42 4.23
N HIS A 166 -4.90 -3.43 3.75
CA HIS A 166 -5.79 -4.24 4.58
C HIS A 166 -5.61 -5.74 4.34
N SER A 167 -5.71 -6.53 5.41
CA SER A 167 -5.68 -8.01 5.40
C SER A 167 -6.55 -8.63 4.33
N TYR A 168 -5.97 -9.59 3.63
CA TYR A 168 -6.60 -10.25 2.51
C TYR A 168 -6.50 -11.76 2.69
N ASP A 169 -7.63 -12.48 2.67
CA ASP A 169 -7.63 -13.94 2.71
C ASP A 169 -7.48 -14.54 1.31
N TYR A 170 -6.43 -15.34 1.15
CA TYR A 170 -5.96 -15.92 -0.08
C TYR A 170 -6.98 -16.84 -0.78
N ALA A 171 -7.82 -17.55 -0.02
CA ALA A 171 -8.67 -18.62 -0.55
C ALA A 171 -9.65 -18.16 -1.64
N ASP A 172 -10.05 -16.88 -1.62
CA ASP A 172 -11.03 -16.35 -2.57
C ASP A 172 -10.41 -15.88 -3.91
N ILE A 173 -9.09 -15.63 -4.01
CA ILE A 173 -8.46 -15.12 -5.25
C ILE A 173 -8.52 -16.13 -6.39
N SER A 174 -8.36 -17.42 -6.07
CA SER A 174 -8.22 -18.47 -7.08
C SER A 174 -9.41 -18.55 -8.04
N ASN A 175 -10.54 -17.96 -7.66
CA ASN A 175 -11.76 -17.96 -8.44
C ASN A 175 -11.85 -16.80 -9.46
N TYR A 176 -10.90 -15.86 -9.47
CA TYR A 176 -10.91 -14.71 -10.38
C TYR A 176 -9.98 -14.90 -11.58
N THR A 177 -10.42 -14.40 -12.74
CA THR A 177 -9.70 -14.57 -14.01
C THR A 177 -8.85 -13.37 -14.41
N SER A 178 -9.23 -12.14 -14.03
CA SER A 178 -8.44 -10.92 -14.29
C SER A 178 -8.98 -9.71 -13.53
N ILE A 179 -8.12 -8.72 -13.24
CA ILE A 179 -8.52 -7.37 -12.82
C ILE A 179 -9.05 -6.63 -14.05
N SER A 180 -10.31 -6.16 -14.01
CA SER A 180 -10.95 -5.44 -15.13
C SER A 180 -10.58 -3.96 -15.22
N SER A 181 -9.59 -3.51 -14.46
CA SER A 181 -9.34 -2.09 -14.25
C SER A 181 -8.14 -1.57 -15.06
N ASN A 182 -8.13 -0.25 -15.22
CA ASN A 182 -7.09 0.52 -15.91
C ASN A 182 -5.82 0.75 -15.06
N LEU A 183 -5.65 -0.06 -14.02
CA LEU A 183 -4.59 0.06 -13.01
C LEU A 183 -3.21 -0.22 -13.60
N THR A 184 -2.31 0.73 -13.39
CA THR A 184 -0.88 0.60 -13.67
C THR A 184 -0.07 0.39 -12.39
N SER A 185 -0.65 0.70 -11.23
CA SER A 185 -0.01 0.56 -9.91
C SER A 185 -0.96 -0.06 -8.89
N LEU A 186 -0.49 -1.08 -8.19
CA LEU A 186 -1.24 -1.75 -7.13
C LEU A 186 -0.33 -2.04 -5.95
N HIS A 187 -0.76 -1.69 -4.75
CA HIS A 187 -0.08 -2.06 -3.51
C HIS A 187 -1.05 -2.82 -2.60
N LEU A 188 -0.73 -4.07 -2.26
CA LEU A 188 -1.56 -4.93 -1.41
C LEU A 188 -0.81 -5.31 -0.13
N ARG A 189 -1.55 -5.45 0.97
CA ARG A 189 -1.05 -6.00 2.23
C ARG A 189 -1.81 -7.29 2.54
N ILE A 190 -1.19 -8.43 2.28
CA ILE A 190 -1.78 -9.76 2.47
C ILE A 190 -1.45 -10.26 3.87
N HIS A 191 -2.46 -10.74 4.57
CA HIS A 191 -2.34 -11.23 5.95
C HIS A 191 -3.07 -12.55 6.08
N GLY A 192 -2.47 -13.52 6.76
CA GLY A 192 -3.15 -14.77 7.07
C GLY A 192 -2.29 -15.72 7.91
N ILE A 193 -2.80 -16.92 8.15
CA ILE A 193 -2.05 -17.98 8.83
C ILE A 193 -1.01 -18.52 7.85
N LEU A 194 0.17 -18.94 8.34
CA LEU A 194 1.26 -19.48 7.51
C LEU A 194 0.83 -20.58 6.52
N SER A 195 -0.18 -21.36 6.91
CA SER A 195 -0.72 -22.42 6.08
C SER A 195 -1.54 -21.93 4.89
N THR A 196 -2.19 -20.78 4.99
CA THR A 196 -3.08 -20.23 3.96
C THR A 196 -2.38 -19.16 3.14
N VAL A 197 -1.39 -18.47 3.70
CA VAL A 197 -0.59 -17.45 3.01
C VAL A 197 0.83 -17.97 2.84
N SER A 198 1.07 -18.57 1.68
CA SER A 198 2.43 -18.89 1.24
C SER A 198 2.91 -17.82 0.27
N ILE A 199 4.22 -17.68 0.13
CA ILE A 199 4.81 -16.85 -0.93
C ILE A 199 4.33 -17.27 -2.34
N HIS A 200 3.90 -18.52 -2.54
CA HIS A 200 3.30 -18.99 -3.80
C HIS A 200 1.92 -18.38 -4.08
N SER A 201 1.23 -17.89 -3.05
CA SER A 201 -0.03 -17.17 -3.19
C SER A 201 0.09 -15.91 -4.06
N VAL A 202 1.29 -15.33 -4.13
CA VAL A 202 1.61 -14.19 -4.99
C VAL A 202 1.44 -14.53 -6.47
N LEU A 203 1.67 -15.78 -6.87
CA LEU A 203 1.54 -16.19 -8.27
C LEU A 203 0.09 -16.09 -8.75
N LEU A 204 -0.91 -16.28 -7.89
CA LEU A 204 -2.30 -16.06 -8.28
C LEU A 204 -2.61 -14.56 -8.48
N ILE A 205 -2.00 -13.69 -7.70
CA ILE A 205 -2.14 -12.24 -7.87
C ILE A 205 -1.55 -11.82 -9.22
N PHE A 206 -0.45 -12.44 -9.64
CA PHE A 206 0.12 -12.17 -10.96
C PHE A 206 -0.85 -12.51 -12.10
N ARG A 207 -1.65 -13.59 -11.98
CA ARG A 207 -2.72 -13.88 -12.97
C ARG A 207 -3.74 -12.75 -13.06
N LEU A 208 -4.01 -12.08 -11.95
CA LEU A 208 -4.93 -10.95 -11.93
C LEU A 208 -4.33 -9.68 -12.54
N CYS A 209 -3.01 -9.53 -12.52
CA CYS A 209 -2.31 -8.25 -12.68
C CYS A 209 -1.58 -8.07 -14.03
N HIS A 210 -2.02 -8.73 -15.11
CA HIS A 210 -1.30 -8.69 -16.40
C HIS A 210 -1.02 -7.29 -16.99
N GLY A 211 -1.80 -6.26 -16.61
CA GLY A 211 -1.62 -4.87 -17.06
C GLY A 211 -0.78 -3.98 -16.14
N ILE A 212 -0.35 -4.47 -14.98
CA ILE A 212 0.28 -3.66 -13.93
C ILE A 212 1.75 -3.39 -14.25
N LEU A 213 2.19 -2.15 -14.02
CA LEU A 213 3.58 -1.69 -14.17
C LEU A 213 4.32 -1.67 -12.82
N HIS A 214 3.60 -1.36 -11.75
CA HIS A 214 4.12 -1.26 -10.38
C HIS A 214 3.30 -2.11 -9.43
N LEU A 215 3.92 -3.09 -8.80
CA LEU A 215 3.26 -3.96 -7.83
C LEU A 215 3.99 -3.88 -6.50
N GLY A 216 3.28 -3.54 -5.44
CA GLY A 216 3.74 -3.67 -4.07
C GLY A 216 2.96 -4.76 -3.36
N LEU A 217 3.64 -5.64 -2.64
CA LEU A 217 3.06 -6.68 -1.81
C LEU A 217 3.73 -6.66 -0.45
N ILE A 218 2.93 -6.65 0.60
CA ILE A 218 3.39 -6.88 1.97
C ILE A 218 2.71 -8.16 2.45
N LEU A 219 3.50 -9.16 2.82
CA LEU A 219 3.03 -10.46 3.30
C LEU A 219 3.27 -10.54 4.81
N GLU A 220 2.20 -10.65 5.58
CA GLU A 220 2.29 -10.66 7.05
C GLU A 220 1.58 -11.86 7.65
N HIS A 221 2.11 -12.35 8.76
CA HIS A 221 1.49 -13.42 9.52
C HIS A 221 0.46 -12.87 10.50
N LYS A 222 -0.76 -13.42 10.50
CA LYS A 222 -1.74 -13.17 11.55
C LYS A 222 -1.29 -13.89 12.81
N PHE A 223 -0.74 -13.15 13.79
CA PHE A 223 -0.59 -13.68 15.15
C PHE A 223 -1.99 -13.92 15.74
N LEU A 224 -2.56 -15.08 15.47
CA LEU A 224 -3.66 -15.58 16.29
C LEU A 224 -3.07 -15.81 17.67
N VAL A 225 -3.52 -15.01 18.64
CA VAL A 225 -3.36 -15.33 20.06
C VAL A 225 -3.85 -16.77 20.21
N GLN A 226 -2.91 -17.66 20.53
CA GLN A 226 -3.12 -19.10 20.60
C GLN A 226 -4.38 -19.41 21.37
N ASN A 227 -5.39 -19.96 20.69
CA ASN A 227 -6.38 -20.85 21.26
C ASN A 227 -6.93 -21.71 20.12
N ASN A 228 -6.54 -22.99 20.17
CA ASN A 228 -7.03 -24.15 19.43
C ASN A 228 -6.23 -24.56 18.18
N ASP A 229 -5.81 -25.83 18.23
CA ASP A 229 -5.26 -26.61 17.12
C ASP A 229 -6.27 -26.62 15.95
N VAL A 230 -6.04 -25.74 14.99
CA VAL A 230 -6.74 -25.80 13.71
C VAL A 230 -5.99 -26.79 12.82
N ASN A 231 -6.60 -27.94 12.57
CA ASN A 231 -6.15 -28.86 11.52
C ASN A 231 -6.16 -28.12 10.18
N VAL A 232 -4.97 -27.86 9.66
CA VAL A 232 -4.74 -27.17 8.40
C VAL A 232 -4.94 -28.15 7.24
N PRO A 233 -5.75 -27.83 6.23
CA PRO A 233 -5.72 -28.56 4.97
C PRO A 233 -4.44 -28.22 4.20
N ASN A 234 -3.65 -29.24 3.86
CA ASN A 234 -2.54 -29.14 2.93
C ASN A 234 -3.09 -28.90 1.51
N SER A 235 -3.37 -27.65 1.14
CA SER A 235 -3.55 -27.29 -0.26
C SER A 235 -2.19 -27.12 -0.92
N THR A 236 -1.57 -28.25 -1.29
CA THR A 236 -0.45 -28.23 -2.23
C THR A 236 -0.99 -27.79 -3.58
N ILE A 237 -0.81 -26.53 -3.93
CA ILE A 237 -1.07 -26.05 -5.28
C ILE A 237 -0.02 -26.72 -6.18
N SER A 238 -0.40 -27.79 -6.88
CA SER A 238 0.43 -28.37 -7.92
C SER A 238 0.40 -27.43 -9.13
N LEU A 239 1.31 -26.45 -9.13
CA LEU A 239 1.52 -25.59 -10.27
C LEU A 239 2.33 -26.38 -11.31
N ASN A 240 1.72 -26.76 -12.43
CA ASN A 240 2.45 -27.28 -13.58
C ASN A 240 3.38 -26.17 -14.13
N ASP A 241 4.62 -26.54 -14.45
CA ASP A 241 5.71 -25.61 -14.79
C ASP A 241 5.48 -24.70 -16.02
N THR A 242 4.40 -24.93 -16.77
CA THR A 242 4.09 -24.28 -18.05
C THR A 242 2.98 -23.22 -18.00
N ASP A 243 2.19 -23.13 -16.93
CA ASP A 243 0.98 -22.29 -16.86
C ASP A 243 1.13 -21.07 -15.94
N TYR A 244 2.35 -20.57 -15.79
CA TYR A 244 2.63 -19.42 -14.94
C TYR A 244 2.23 -18.10 -15.60
N PRO A 245 1.65 -17.16 -14.85
CA PRO A 245 1.37 -15.83 -15.36
C PRO A 245 2.68 -15.07 -15.61
N ILE A 246 2.98 -14.81 -16.88
CA ILE A 246 4.04 -13.87 -17.22
C ILE A 246 3.47 -12.46 -17.14
N LEU A 247 4.20 -11.58 -16.44
CA LEU A 247 3.94 -10.16 -16.28
C LEU A 247 4.97 -9.35 -17.09
N PRO A 248 4.87 -9.34 -18.44
CA PRO A 248 5.91 -8.76 -19.28
C PRO A 248 5.99 -7.23 -19.18
N LYS A 249 4.98 -6.57 -18.59
CA LYS A 249 4.93 -5.11 -18.43
C LYS A 249 5.37 -4.63 -17.04
N LEU A 250 5.58 -5.54 -16.09
CA LEU A 250 5.92 -5.13 -14.73
C LEU A 250 7.36 -4.62 -14.68
N ILE A 251 7.52 -3.34 -14.32
CA ILE A 251 8.80 -2.63 -14.30
C ILE A 251 9.33 -2.52 -12.87
N SER A 252 8.43 -2.43 -11.88
CA SER A 252 8.76 -2.25 -10.47
C SER A 252 7.99 -3.24 -9.60
N PHE A 253 8.72 -3.93 -8.73
CA PHE A 253 8.13 -4.83 -7.75
C PHE A 253 8.66 -4.51 -6.35
N ASN A 254 7.76 -4.31 -5.39
CA ASN A 254 8.10 -4.13 -3.99
C ASN A 254 7.52 -5.32 -3.22
N LEU A 255 8.36 -6.06 -2.50
CA LEU A 255 7.96 -7.22 -1.73
C LEU A 255 8.49 -7.08 -0.31
N ALA A 256 7.58 -6.97 0.65
CA ALA A 256 7.89 -7.08 2.07
C ALA A 256 7.36 -8.40 2.62
N VAL A 257 8.19 -9.17 3.30
CA VAL A 257 7.83 -10.48 3.86
C VAL A 257 8.12 -10.48 5.36
N LEU A 258 7.05 -10.58 6.16
CA LEU A 258 7.09 -10.69 7.63
C LEU A 258 6.72 -12.11 8.10
N LEU A 259 6.85 -13.09 7.20
CA LEU A 259 6.50 -14.50 7.40
C LEU A 259 7.56 -15.43 6.81
N ILE A 260 7.31 -16.74 6.85
CA ILE A 260 8.21 -17.76 6.29
C ILE A 260 8.36 -17.57 4.79
N CYS A 261 9.60 -17.36 4.33
CA CYS A 261 9.89 -17.17 2.92
C CYS A 261 10.79 -18.28 2.38
N ASP A 262 10.47 -18.76 1.19
CA ASP A 262 11.31 -19.68 0.41
C ASP A 262 11.98 -18.90 -0.73
N ILE A 263 13.31 -18.94 -0.77
CA ILE A 263 14.10 -18.27 -1.80
C ILE A 263 13.77 -18.78 -3.20
N TYR A 264 13.41 -20.06 -3.36
CA TYR A 264 13.03 -20.61 -4.66
C TYR A 264 11.71 -20.04 -5.14
N ALA A 265 10.76 -19.79 -4.23
CA ALA A 265 9.54 -19.08 -4.57
C ALA A 265 9.79 -17.64 -5.01
N ILE A 266 10.77 -16.95 -4.40
CA ILE A 266 11.22 -15.64 -4.89
C ILE A 266 11.78 -15.76 -6.30
N ALA A 267 12.64 -16.75 -6.54
CA ALA A 267 13.20 -16.99 -7.86
C ALA A 267 12.09 -17.23 -8.90
N TYR A 268 11.07 -18.02 -8.56
CA TYR A 268 9.91 -18.27 -9.41
C TYR A 268 9.10 -17.01 -9.68
N MET A 269 8.89 -16.15 -8.67
CA MET A 269 8.23 -14.86 -8.89
C MET A 269 9.04 -14.00 -9.86
N LEU A 270 10.35 -13.86 -9.67
CA LEU A 270 11.21 -13.06 -10.53
C LEU A 270 11.18 -13.57 -11.98
N ARG A 271 11.15 -14.90 -12.18
CA ARG A 271 10.99 -15.52 -13.51
C ARG A 271 9.71 -15.07 -14.23
N CYS A 272 8.64 -14.74 -13.49
CA CYS A 272 7.39 -14.24 -14.05
C CYS A 272 7.48 -12.78 -14.53
N MET A 273 8.55 -12.05 -14.22
CA MET A 273 8.69 -10.61 -14.45
C MET A 273 9.89 -10.29 -15.33
N PRO A 274 9.91 -10.70 -16.62
CA PRO A 274 11.10 -10.60 -17.47
C PRO A 274 11.56 -9.15 -17.74
N SER A 275 10.69 -8.16 -17.56
CA SER A 275 11.00 -6.74 -17.77
C SER A 275 11.29 -5.98 -16.46
N LEU A 276 11.48 -6.70 -15.36
CA LEU A 276 11.68 -6.09 -14.05
C LEU A 276 12.96 -5.27 -14.03
N ASN A 277 12.82 -3.98 -13.76
CA ASN A 277 13.93 -3.03 -13.73
C ASN A 277 14.21 -2.54 -12.30
N ARG A 278 13.20 -2.55 -11.43
CA ARG A 278 13.32 -2.16 -10.03
C ARG A 278 12.72 -3.22 -9.12
N PHE A 279 13.50 -3.66 -8.13
CA PHE A 279 13.04 -4.61 -7.14
C PHE A 279 13.40 -4.11 -5.75
N ASN A 280 12.40 -3.99 -4.89
CA ASN A 280 12.60 -3.66 -3.49
C ASN A 280 12.17 -4.87 -2.66
N PHE A 281 13.10 -5.46 -1.94
CA PHE A 281 12.87 -6.63 -1.11
C PHE A 281 13.14 -6.30 0.36
N PHE A 282 12.13 -6.50 1.20
CA PHE A 282 12.20 -6.34 2.64
C PHE A 282 11.83 -7.65 3.31
N LEU A 283 12.66 -8.13 4.22
CA LEU A 283 12.44 -9.40 4.90
C LEU A 283 12.71 -9.25 6.40
N VAL A 284 11.78 -9.76 7.21
CA VAL A 284 11.99 -9.93 8.66
C VAL A 284 12.07 -11.42 8.96
N VAL A 285 13.27 -11.88 9.34
CA VAL A 285 13.52 -13.31 9.59
C VAL A 285 13.44 -13.63 11.08
N GLN A 286 12.57 -14.57 11.42
CA GLN A 286 12.63 -15.35 12.65
C GLN A 286 13.28 -16.70 12.32
N MET A 287 14.48 -16.96 12.84
CA MET A 287 15.31 -18.11 12.44
C MET A 287 14.81 -19.48 12.95
N ARG A 288 13.62 -19.56 13.56
CA ARG A 288 13.14 -20.81 14.16
C ARG A 288 12.52 -21.72 13.10
N GLY A 289 13.21 -22.83 12.80
CA GLY A 289 12.61 -24.03 12.18
C GLY A 289 12.35 -23.99 10.67
N LEU A 290 13.06 -23.16 9.90
CA LEU A 290 12.86 -23.04 8.45
C LEU A 290 13.95 -23.74 7.64
N LEU A 291 13.51 -24.51 6.65
CA LEU A 291 14.33 -25.39 5.83
C LEU A 291 15.25 -24.71 4.80
N TYR A 292 15.19 -23.38 4.61
CA TYR A 292 15.95 -22.68 3.55
C TYR A 292 16.53 -21.32 3.97
N ASN A 293 16.68 -21.07 5.27
CA ASN A 293 17.21 -19.79 5.76
C ASN A 293 18.66 -19.57 5.35
N CYS A 294 19.44 -20.64 5.16
CA CYS A 294 20.83 -20.55 4.74
C CYS A 294 20.94 -19.98 3.33
N GLU A 295 20.09 -20.43 2.40
CA GLU A 295 20.08 -19.95 1.02
C GLU A 295 19.50 -18.53 0.90
N LEU A 296 18.43 -18.23 1.65
CA LEU A 296 17.83 -16.89 1.68
C LEU A 296 18.81 -15.82 2.19
N LEU A 297 19.73 -16.21 3.06
CA LEU A 297 20.76 -15.35 3.66
C LEU A 297 22.14 -15.54 3.02
N ASN A 298 22.20 -16.13 1.84
CA ASN A 298 23.42 -16.31 1.08
C ASN A 298 23.40 -15.41 -0.16
N GLY A 299 24.26 -14.40 -0.18
CA GLY A 299 24.41 -13.50 -1.33
C GLY A 299 24.64 -14.27 -2.63
N TYR A 300 25.51 -15.28 -2.66
CA TYR A 300 25.82 -16.01 -3.90
C TYR A 300 24.58 -16.65 -4.54
N VAL A 301 23.64 -17.16 -3.73
CA VAL A 301 22.37 -17.72 -4.23
C VAL A 301 21.50 -16.64 -4.87
N TRP A 302 21.41 -15.47 -4.24
CA TRP A 302 20.75 -14.31 -4.85
C TRP A 302 21.38 -13.92 -6.19
N GLU A 303 22.66 -14.20 -6.40
CA GLU A 303 23.39 -13.70 -7.57
C GLU A 303 22.96 -14.49 -8.78
N ASP A 304 22.93 -15.80 -8.60
CA ASP A 304 22.51 -16.76 -9.60
C ASP A 304 21.03 -16.55 -9.94
N ILE A 305 20.18 -16.33 -8.93
CA ILE A 305 18.75 -16.03 -9.11
C ILE A 305 18.56 -14.75 -9.93
N LEU A 306 19.20 -13.65 -9.53
CA LEU A 306 19.01 -12.35 -10.17
C LEU A 306 19.58 -12.34 -11.60
N LYS A 307 20.75 -12.97 -11.83
CA LYS A 307 21.30 -13.12 -13.19
C LYS A 307 20.40 -13.96 -14.09
N CYS A 308 19.82 -15.02 -13.55
CA CYS A 308 19.00 -15.94 -14.34
C CYS A 308 17.62 -15.36 -14.64
N TYR A 309 16.97 -14.75 -13.64
CA TYR A 309 15.56 -14.41 -13.71
C TYR A 309 15.25 -12.91 -13.76
N ALA A 310 16.21 -12.04 -13.42
CA ALA A 310 16.04 -10.58 -13.48
C ALA A 310 17.27 -9.89 -14.13
N PRO A 311 17.69 -10.29 -15.36
CA PRO A 311 18.92 -9.79 -15.96
C PRO A 311 18.91 -8.29 -16.30
N TYR A 312 17.73 -7.67 -16.37
CA TYR A 312 17.56 -6.24 -16.66
C TYR A 312 17.38 -5.37 -15.41
N LEU A 313 17.60 -5.92 -14.23
CA LEU A 313 17.42 -5.21 -12.97
C LEU A 313 18.47 -4.10 -12.80
N TYR A 314 18.05 -2.84 -12.86
CA TYR A 314 18.93 -1.69 -12.67
C TYR A 314 19.05 -1.28 -11.20
N THR A 315 17.92 -1.25 -10.46
CA THR A 315 17.91 -0.94 -9.03
C THR A 315 17.42 -2.13 -8.22
N PHE A 316 18.20 -2.50 -7.20
CA PHE A 316 17.81 -3.48 -6.20
C PHE A 316 17.97 -2.86 -4.81
N GLU A 317 16.86 -2.67 -4.10
CA GLU A 317 16.86 -2.29 -2.69
C GLU A 317 16.58 -3.52 -1.85
N PHE A 318 17.56 -3.94 -1.05
CA PHE A 318 17.50 -5.18 -0.29
C PHE A 318 17.69 -4.89 1.19
N TYR A 319 16.68 -5.21 1.98
CA TYR A 319 16.71 -5.06 3.42
C TYR A 319 16.33 -6.36 4.12
N ILE A 320 17.24 -6.86 4.96
CA ILE A 320 16.94 -7.99 5.85
C ILE A 320 17.08 -7.54 7.30
N SER A 321 16.04 -7.77 8.09
CA SER A 321 16.07 -7.67 9.55
C SER A 321 16.14 -9.06 10.16
N ILE A 322 17.23 -9.37 10.87
CA ILE A 322 17.43 -10.70 11.47
C ILE A 322 17.33 -10.63 13.00
N GLN A 323 16.72 -11.64 13.63
CA GLN A 323 16.62 -11.72 15.08
C GLN A 323 18.02 -11.77 15.72
N LYS A 324 18.25 -11.00 16.80
CA LYS A 324 19.57 -10.80 17.42
C LYS A 324 20.25 -12.07 17.93
N ASN A 325 19.52 -13.17 18.13
CA ASN A 325 20.01 -14.41 18.75
C ASN A 325 20.90 -15.27 17.82
N LEU A 326 21.36 -14.71 16.69
CA LEU A 326 22.33 -15.37 15.81
C LEU A 326 23.75 -15.28 16.36
N SER A 327 24.52 -16.36 16.17
CA SER A 327 25.94 -16.35 16.47
C SER A 327 26.68 -15.32 15.59
N ASN A 328 27.76 -14.74 16.10
CA ASN A 328 28.57 -13.79 15.33
C ASN A 328 29.14 -14.45 14.06
N THR A 329 29.58 -15.70 14.15
CA THR A 329 30.10 -16.46 13.00
C THR A 329 29.09 -16.59 11.86
N GLN A 330 27.81 -16.80 12.17
CA GLN A 330 26.75 -16.85 11.16
C GLN A 330 26.49 -15.47 10.55
N LEU A 331 26.53 -14.40 11.36
CA LEU A 331 26.40 -13.05 10.83
C LEU A 331 27.55 -12.71 9.88
N ASP A 332 28.78 -13.04 10.25
CA ASP A 332 29.97 -12.78 9.44
C ASP A 332 29.87 -13.51 8.09
N TYR A 333 29.42 -14.76 8.09
CA TYR A 333 29.14 -15.50 6.85
C TYR A 333 28.13 -14.78 5.96
N ILE A 334 26.98 -14.36 6.53
CA ILE A 334 25.92 -13.66 5.80
C ILE A 334 26.47 -12.36 5.21
N VAL A 335 27.07 -11.50 6.04
CA VAL A 335 27.62 -10.21 5.62
C VAL A 335 28.67 -10.40 4.53
N ASN A 336 29.61 -11.33 4.70
CA ASN A 336 30.65 -11.60 3.71
C ASN A 336 30.07 -12.10 2.38
N SER A 337 29.00 -12.90 2.40
CA SER A 337 28.32 -13.36 1.18
C SER A 337 27.70 -12.21 0.37
N PHE A 338 27.21 -11.16 1.03
CA PHE A 338 26.64 -9.97 0.38
C PHE A 338 27.67 -8.87 0.07
N GLN A 339 28.86 -8.87 0.70
CA GLN A 339 29.91 -7.88 0.40
C GLN A 339 30.33 -7.89 -1.08
N TYR A 340 30.32 -9.07 -1.71
CA TYR A 340 30.61 -9.18 -3.13
C TYR A 340 29.59 -8.39 -3.99
N PHE A 341 28.31 -8.43 -3.63
CA PHE A 341 27.24 -7.72 -4.35
C PHE A 341 27.40 -6.22 -4.32
N VAL A 342 27.61 -5.68 -3.11
CA VAL A 342 27.75 -4.23 -2.91
C VAL A 342 28.92 -3.69 -3.74
N ARG A 343 30.00 -4.47 -3.86
CA ARG A 343 31.17 -4.09 -4.68
C ARG A 343 30.89 -4.20 -6.18
N LYS A 344 30.16 -5.24 -6.61
CA LYS A 344 29.90 -5.52 -8.02
C LYS A 344 28.80 -4.63 -8.61
N TYR A 345 27.81 -4.26 -7.81
CA TYR A 345 26.62 -3.51 -8.23
C TYR A 345 26.48 -2.23 -7.38
N PRO A 346 27.22 -1.15 -7.72
CA PRO A 346 27.27 0.06 -6.89
C PRO A 346 25.94 0.83 -6.81
N ASN A 347 25.00 0.56 -7.72
CA ASN A 347 23.66 1.16 -7.72
C ASN A 347 22.65 0.36 -6.87
N TRP A 348 23.08 -0.73 -6.23
CA TRP A 348 22.22 -1.57 -5.41
C TRP A 348 22.41 -1.20 -3.94
N ASN A 349 21.30 -0.98 -3.25
CA ASN A 349 21.28 -0.60 -1.85
C ASN A 349 20.99 -1.83 -1.01
N MET A 350 21.96 -2.28 -0.22
CA MET A 350 21.81 -3.45 0.64
C MET A 350 22.01 -3.08 2.10
N ALA A 351 21.10 -3.53 2.96
CA ALA A 351 21.17 -3.31 4.39
C ALA A 351 20.75 -4.56 5.15
N ILE A 352 21.56 -4.95 6.13
CA ILE A 352 21.28 -6.07 7.03
C ILE A 352 21.23 -5.53 8.45
N GLY A 353 20.02 -5.47 9.00
CA GLY A 353 19.72 -5.02 10.35
C GLY A 353 19.54 -6.17 11.33
N ARG A 354 19.60 -5.84 12.63
CA ARG A 354 19.23 -6.76 13.71
C ARG A 354 18.04 -6.20 14.47
N TRP A 355 17.12 -7.07 14.88
CA TRP A 355 15.98 -6.70 15.72
C TRP A 355 15.89 -7.61 16.96
N ARG A 356 15.20 -7.11 18.00
CA ARG A 356 14.89 -7.83 19.24
C ARG A 356 13.38 -7.92 19.39
N LEU A 357 12.89 -9.01 19.97
CA LEU A 357 11.49 -9.08 20.39
C LEU A 357 11.28 -8.06 21.51
N ALA A 358 10.15 -7.36 21.51
CA ALA A 358 9.81 -6.40 22.57
C ALA A 358 9.77 -7.05 23.97
N SER A 359 9.54 -8.37 24.03
CA SER A 359 9.59 -9.17 25.26
C SER A 359 11.01 -9.47 25.77
N GLU A 360 12.06 -9.26 24.97
CA GLU A 360 13.46 -9.35 25.39
C GLU A 360 13.88 -8.03 26.05
N THR A 361 13.45 -7.83 27.31
CA THR A 361 13.89 -6.67 28.11
C THR A 361 15.42 -6.66 28.26
N PRO A 362 16.08 -5.50 28.19
CA PRO A 362 17.51 -5.38 28.38
C PRO A 362 17.83 -5.50 29.87
N GLY A 363 17.95 -6.73 30.38
CA GLY A 363 18.21 -6.94 31.80
C GLY A 363 18.22 -8.40 32.21
N LYS A 364 19.28 -9.11 31.82
CA LYS A 364 19.91 -10.24 32.55
C LYS A 364 21.03 -10.78 31.66
N GLN A 365 22.19 -10.12 31.72
CA GLN A 365 23.45 -10.79 31.42
C GLN A 365 23.75 -11.69 32.62
N ASN A 366 23.90 -12.99 32.37
CA ASN A 366 24.68 -13.87 33.24
C ASN A 366 26.08 -13.96 32.67
#